data_AF-A0A970F0S9-F1
#
_entry.id   AF-A0A970F0S9-F1
#
_cell.length_a   1.000
_cell.length_b   1.000
_cell.length_c   1.000
_cell.angle_alpha   90.00
_cell.angle_beta   90.00
_cell.angle_gamma   90.00
#
_symmetry.space_group_name_H-M   'P 1'
#
loop_
_entity.id
_entity.type
_entity.pdbx_description
1 polymer ?
#
loop_
_entity_poly.entity_id
_entity_poly.type
_entity_poly.pdbx_seq_one_letter_code
_entity_poly.pdbx_strand_id
1 'polypeptide(L)'
;MWLELVGTGYLFSDASLTKPLTPGEEIMVDADGYSPWRRLATSGTLVVDVPSQCRVLAFSPYGELAYDSLMDGRREIPLEEGSFIGFIGSPGQAFSPTFQAEIG
;
A
#
# COMPACT_ATOMS: atom_id res chain seq x y z
N MET A 1 12.44 -11.61 -2.61
CA MET A 1 11.40 -12.00 -1.64
C MET A 1 10.09 -11.78 -2.36
N TRP A 2 9.36 -12.86 -2.65
CA TRP A 2 8.06 -12.79 -3.32
C TRP A 2 6.98 -12.69 -2.25
N LEU A 3 6.12 -11.67 -2.31
CA LEU A 3 4.91 -11.61 -1.49
C LEU A 3 3.75 -12.06 -2.37
N GLU A 4 3.51 -13.37 -2.41
CA GLU A 4 2.37 -13.95 -3.11
C GLU A 4 1.26 -14.21 -2.09
N LEU A 5 0.17 -13.44 -2.18
CA LEU A 5 -1.03 -13.68 -1.38
C LEU A 5 -1.90 -14.69 -2.14
N VAL A 6 -1.50 -15.97 -2.06
CA VAL A 6 -2.21 -17.08 -2.70
C VAL A 6 -3.63 -17.19 -2.12
N GLY A 7 -4.64 -16.98 -2.96
CA GLY A 7 -6.05 -17.25 -2.61
C GLY A 7 -7.07 -16.14 -2.90
N THR A 8 -6.67 -14.97 -3.42
CA THR A 8 -7.61 -13.84 -3.65
C THR A 8 -7.79 -13.42 -5.12
N GLY A 9 -7.00 -13.95 -6.05
CA GLY A 9 -7.10 -13.63 -7.49
C GLY A 9 -6.49 -12.29 -7.91
N TYR A 10 -5.80 -11.57 -7.01
CA TYR A 10 -5.08 -10.33 -7.32
C TYR A 10 -3.58 -10.58 -7.45
N LEU A 11 -2.96 -10.01 -8.49
CA LEU A 11 -1.54 -10.11 -8.78
C LEU A 11 -0.79 -8.92 -8.16
N PHE A 12 0.33 -9.19 -7.51
CA PHE A 12 1.17 -8.19 -6.85
C PHE A 12 2.50 -8.04 -7.61
N SER A 13 2.96 -6.80 -7.81
CA SER A 13 4.26 -6.58 -8.45
C SER A 13 5.43 -7.04 -7.56
N ASP A 14 6.58 -7.34 -8.14
CA ASP A 14 7.78 -7.75 -7.39
C ASP A 14 8.17 -6.70 -6.34
N ALA A 15 8.30 -7.13 -5.09
CA ALA A 15 8.69 -6.28 -3.97
C ALA A 15 10.08 -5.65 -4.15
N SER A 16 10.97 -6.28 -4.94
CA SER A 16 12.29 -5.72 -5.28
C SER A 16 12.21 -4.48 -6.18
N LEU A 17 11.10 -4.30 -6.89
CA LEU A 17 10.81 -3.13 -7.73
C LEU A 17 10.06 -2.04 -6.98
N THR A 18 9.81 -2.24 -5.68
CA THR A 18 9.04 -1.31 -4.85
C THR A 18 9.76 0.02 -4.75
N LYS A 19 9.05 1.10 -5.11
CA LYS A 19 9.54 2.46 -4.96
C LYS A 19 9.22 2.99 -3.56
N PRO A 20 10.05 3.91 -3.01
CA PRO A 20 9.68 4.64 -1.80
C PRO A 20 8.36 5.38 -2.01
N LEU A 21 7.51 5.42 -0.98
CA LEU A 21 6.33 6.28 -0.98
C LEU A 21 6.79 7.75 -1.05
N THR A 22 6.38 8.46 -2.08
CA THR A 22 6.61 9.90 -2.19
C THR A 22 5.40 10.65 -1.63
N PRO A 23 5.57 11.59 -0.69
CA PRO A 23 4.43 12.32 -0.12
C PRO A 23 3.59 13.01 -1.20
N GLY A 24 2.28 12.71 -1.19
CA GLY A 24 1.31 13.29 -2.12
C GLY A 24 1.37 12.73 -3.54
N GLU A 25 2.09 11.63 -3.78
CA GLU A 25 2.02 10.93 -5.06
C GLU A 25 0.64 10.32 -5.30
N GLU A 26 0.23 10.27 -6.56
CA GLU A 26 -0.89 9.44 -6.99
C GLU A 26 -0.38 8.05 -7.37
N ILE A 27 -1.04 7.02 -6.83
CA ILE A 27 -0.69 5.62 -7.05
C ILE A 27 -1.81 4.99 -7.88
N MET A 28 -1.49 4.58 -9.10
CA MET A 28 -2.45 3.91 -9.98
C MET A 28 -2.18 2.42 -10.03
N VAL A 29 -3.25 1.61 -9.96
CA VAL A 29 -3.19 0.19 -10.29
C VAL A 29 -2.86 0.04 -11.76
N ASP A 30 -1.86 -0.80 -12.07
CA ASP A 30 -1.35 -0.95 -13.43
C ASP A 30 -2.44 -1.48 -14.38
N ALA A 31 -2.32 -1.17 -15.68
CA ALA A 31 -3.33 -1.51 -16.69
C ALA A 31 -3.52 -3.02 -16.90
N ASP A 32 -2.51 -3.81 -16.56
CA ASP A 32 -2.50 -5.28 -16.55
C ASP A 32 -3.01 -5.86 -15.21
N GLY A 33 -3.42 -5.01 -14.26
CA GLY A 33 -4.06 -5.40 -13.01
C GLY A 33 -3.10 -5.71 -11.86
N TYR A 34 -1.80 -5.46 -12.03
CA TYR A 34 -0.85 -5.59 -10.93
C TYR A 34 -1.03 -4.45 -9.93
N SER A 35 -1.23 -4.84 -8.66
CA SER A 35 -1.36 -3.89 -7.56
C SER A 35 0.01 -3.34 -7.19
N PRO A 36 0.23 -2.01 -7.28
CA PRO A 36 1.50 -1.39 -6.98
C PRO A 36 1.78 -1.43 -5.48
N TRP A 37 3.06 -1.47 -5.15
CA TRP A 37 3.56 -1.37 -3.79
C TRP A 37 4.32 -0.07 -3.57
N ARG A 38 4.33 0.39 -2.32
CA ARG A 38 5.26 1.41 -1.84
C ARG A 38 5.95 0.95 -0.57
N ARG A 39 7.22 1.32 -0.42
CA ARG A 39 7.98 1.08 0.81
C ARG A 39 8.12 2.39 1.58
N LEU A 40 7.92 2.36 2.88
CA LEU A 40 8.17 3.53 3.72
C LEU A 40 9.66 3.70 3.99
N ALA A 41 10.13 4.94 3.83
CA ALA A 41 11.51 5.32 4.14
C ALA A 41 11.71 5.77 5.60
N THR A 42 10.61 6.06 6.31
CA THR A 42 10.60 6.49 7.73
C THR A 42 9.30 6.02 8.39
N SER A 43 9.28 5.94 9.72
CA SER A 43 8.05 5.72 10.48
C SER A 43 7.10 6.91 10.38
N GLY A 44 5.80 6.66 10.46
CA GLY A 44 4.81 7.71 10.35
C GLY A 44 3.38 7.19 10.20
N THR A 45 2.48 8.10 9.87
CA THR A 45 1.07 7.77 9.61
C THR A 45 0.75 7.96 8.14
N LEU A 46 0.26 6.89 7.50
CA LEU A 46 -0.34 6.93 6.18
C LEU A 46 -1.83 7.28 6.32
N VAL A 47 -2.26 8.31 5.61
CA VAL A 47 -3.68 8.68 5.53
C VAL A 47 -4.15 8.49 4.10
N VAL A 48 -5.20 7.69 3.92
CA VAL A 48 -5.73 7.35 2.60
C VAL A 48 -7.25 7.21 2.65
N ASP A 49 -7.92 7.77 1.65
CA ASP A 49 -9.33 7.49 1.38
C ASP A 49 -9.41 6.29 0.46
N VAL A 50 -9.70 5.11 1.02
CA VAL A 50 -9.79 3.86 0.26
C VAL A 50 -11.04 3.91 -0.62
N PRO A 51 -10.93 3.83 -1.97
CA PRO A 51 -12.09 3.85 -2.85
C PRO A 51 -12.98 2.62 -2.67
N SER A 52 -14.22 2.70 -3.12
CA SER A 52 -15.14 1.57 -3.05
C SER A 52 -14.61 0.34 -3.80
N GLN A 53 -14.85 -0.84 -3.21
CA GLN A 53 -14.36 -2.13 -3.69
C GLN A 53 -12.82 -2.23 -3.80
N CYS A 54 -12.09 -1.30 -3.19
CA CYS A 54 -10.64 -1.33 -3.11
C CYS A 54 -10.18 -1.75 -1.72
N ARG A 55 -8.88 -2.05 -1.59
CA ARG A 55 -8.28 -2.47 -0.33
C ARG A 55 -6.86 -1.92 -0.22
N VAL A 56 -6.48 -1.55 0.99
CA VAL A 56 -5.09 -1.21 1.32
C VAL A 56 -4.59 -2.23 2.32
N LEU A 57 -3.43 -2.83 2.01
CA LEU A 57 -2.71 -3.73 2.91
C LEU A 57 -1.41 -3.05 3.34
N ALA A 58 -0.98 -3.31 4.57
CA ALA A 58 0.38 -2.99 4.98
C ALA A 58 1.05 -4.19 5.64
N PHE A 59 2.30 -4.42 5.28
CA PHE A 59 3.17 -5.43 5.86
C PHE A 59 4.29 -4.76 6.65
N SER A 60 4.67 -5.37 7.76
CA SER A 60 5.86 -4.97 8.52
C SER A 60 7.13 -5.16 7.66
N PRO A 61 8.26 -4.55 8.04
CA PRO A 61 9.56 -4.78 7.39
C PRO A 61 9.97 -6.25 7.39
N TYR A 62 9.41 -7.05 8.29
CA TYR A 62 9.64 -8.49 8.42
C TYR A 62 8.69 -9.35 7.56
N GLY A 63 7.76 -8.72 6.84
CA GLY A 63 6.84 -9.39 5.93
C GLY A 63 5.57 -9.95 6.60
N GLU A 64 5.27 -9.55 7.83
CA GLU A 64 4.03 -9.91 8.52
C GLU A 64 2.91 -8.93 8.16
N LEU A 65 1.67 -9.39 8.02
CA LEU A 65 0.54 -8.51 7.77
C LEU A 65 0.28 -7.64 9.00
N ALA A 66 0.60 -6.35 8.90
CA ALA A 66 0.45 -5.37 9.98
C ALA A 66 -0.90 -4.63 9.91
N TYR A 67 -1.46 -4.48 8.71
CA TYR A 67 -2.71 -3.78 8.51
C TYR A 67 -3.49 -4.27 7.30
N ASP A 68 -4.81 -4.22 7.42
CA ASP A 68 -5.77 -4.51 6.36
C ASP A 68 -6.98 -3.58 6.47
N SER A 69 -7.30 -2.84 5.40
CA SER A 69 -8.39 -1.87 5.44
C SER A 69 -9.78 -2.50 5.63
N LEU A 70 -9.94 -3.77 5.24
CA LEU A 70 -11.15 -4.62 5.18
C LEU A 70 -12.35 -4.06 4.40
N MET A 71 -12.54 -2.75 4.42
CA MET A 71 -13.61 -1.97 3.83
C MET A 71 -13.04 -0.68 3.23
N ASP A 72 -13.87 0.05 2.50
CA ASP A 72 -13.57 1.35 1.91
C ASP A 72 -13.68 2.50 2.94
N GLY A 73 -13.36 3.72 2.49
CA GLY A 73 -13.39 4.95 3.27
C GLY A 73 -12.04 5.35 3.86
N ARG A 74 -12.04 6.44 4.62
CA ARG A 74 -10.84 7.05 5.20
C ARG A 74 -10.16 6.10 6.19
N ARG A 75 -8.84 5.95 6.08
CA ARG A 75 -7.97 5.21 7.00
C ARG A 75 -6.78 6.06 7.41
N GLU A 76 -6.40 5.91 8.67
CA GLU A 76 -5.18 6.47 9.26
C GLU A 76 -4.40 5.29 9.83
N ILE A 77 -3.23 5.03 9.27
CA ILE A 77 -2.52 3.77 9.43
C ILE A 77 -1.12 4.11 9.97
N PRO A 78 -0.84 3.86 11.26
CA PRO A 78 0.49 3.97 11.81
C PRO A 78 1.37 2.87 11.23
N LEU A 79 2.52 3.23 10.70
CA LEU A 79 3.44 2.32 10.05
C LEU A 79 4.87 2.63 10.46
N GLU A 80 5.68 1.58 10.58
CA GLU A 80 7.09 1.69 10.91
C GLU A 80 7.95 1.85 9.65
N GLU A 81 9.16 2.37 9.82
CA GLU A 81 10.15 2.45 8.76
C GLU A 81 10.36 1.07 8.10
N GLY A 82 10.32 1.04 6.76
CA GLY A 82 10.54 -0.16 5.98
C GLY A 82 9.28 -0.99 5.70
N SER A 83 8.11 -0.61 6.24
CA SER A 83 6.83 -1.25 5.89
C SER A 83 6.53 -1.19 4.40
N PHE A 84 5.80 -2.19 3.90
CA PHE A 84 5.33 -2.28 2.52
C PHE A 84 3.82 -2.06 2.47
N ILE A 85 3.37 -1.17 1.60
CA ILE A 85 1.95 -0.80 1.44
C ILE A 85 1.50 -1.24 0.06
N GLY A 86 0.46 -2.07 0.01
CA GLY A 86 -0.15 -2.56 -1.23
C GLY A 86 -1.49 -1.87 -1.49
N PHE A 87 -1.68 -1.40 -2.72
CA PHE A 87 -2.91 -0.71 -3.15
C PHE A 87 -3.65 -1.60 -4.15
N ILE A 88 -4.79 -2.15 -3.73
CA ILE A 88 -5.53 -3.16 -4.49
C ILE A 88 -6.83 -2.55 -5.01
N GLY A 89 -7.02 -2.63 -6.32
CA GLY A 89 -8.22 -2.14 -7.00
C GLY A 89 -8.29 -2.69 -8.43
N SER A 90 -9.26 -2.19 -9.20
CA SER A 90 -9.34 -2.49 -10.63
C SER A 90 -8.24 -1.77 -11.42
N PRO A 91 -7.85 -2.26 -12.61
CA PRO A 91 -6.88 -1.57 -13.47
C PRO A 91 -7.24 -0.11 -13.70
N GLY A 92 -6.26 0.80 -13.56
CA GLY A 92 -6.46 2.24 -13.66
C GLY A 92 -7.07 2.91 -12.43
N GLN A 93 -7.39 2.16 -11.37
CA GLN A 93 -7.83 2.75 -10.10
C GLN A 93 -6.70 3.59 -9.50
N ALA A 94 -7.00 4.84 -9.16
CA ALA A 94 -6.09 5.74 -8.48
C ALA A 94 -6.32 5.75 -6.96
N PHE A 95 -5.23 5.93 -6.22
CA PHE A 95 -5.18 6.21 -4.79
C PHE A 95 -4.34 7.47 -4.57
N SER A 96 -4.76 8.33 -3.65
CA SER A 96 -4.05 9.56 -3.31
C SER A 96 -3.67 9.57 -1.82
N PRO A 97 -2.75 8.69 -1.39
CA PRO A 97 -2.33 8.67 0.00
C PRO A 97 -1.51 9.93 0.35
N THR A 98 -1.63 10.36 1.59
CA THR A 98 -0.73 11.32 2.21
C THR A 98 0.05 10.63 3.32
N PHE A 99 1.29 11.05 3.53
CA PHE A 99 2.15 10.47 4.56
C PHE A 99 2.68 11.57 5.47
N GLN A 100 2.52 11.37 6.77
CA GLN A 100 3.03 12.25 7.81
C GLN A 100 4.12 11.50 8.56
N ALA A 101 5.38 11.85 8.31
CA ALA A 101 6.51 11.27 9.03
C ALA A 101 6.46 11.66 10.51
N GLU A 102 6.83 10.74 11.38
CA GLU A 102 7.07 11.06 12.79
C GLU A 102 8.27 12.00 12.90
N ILE A 103 8.10 13.12 13.60
CA ILE A 103 9.19 14.04 13.90
C ILE A 103 9.80 13.56 15.21
N GLY A 104 11.01 13.00 15.13
CA GLY A 104 11.85 12.65 16.29
C GLY A 104 12.44 13.87 16.99
#